data_AF-A0A7J8FU25-F1
#
_entry.id   AF-A0A7J8FU25-F1
#
_cell.length_a   1.000
_cell.length_b   1.000
_cell.length_c   1.000
_cell.angle_alpha   90.00
_cell.angle_beta   90.00
_cell.angle_gamma   90.00
#
_symmetry.space_group_name_H-M   'P 1'
#
loop_
_entity.id
_entity.type
_entity.pdbx_description
1 polymer ?
#
loop_
_entity_poly.entity_id
_entity_poly.type
_entity_poly.pdbx_seq_one_letter_code
_entity_poly.pdbx_strand_id
1 'polypeptide(L)'
;MGEICGPPASWLQPTLAIPLQDLSCIELGLAGQSLRVEWAAGAGSCVLLPRDAKHCRAFLEELTDVLQSLPPTWRSSVSATEEEVTPKHRLWPLLERDSSSEPPRFFYLQVFLVEGPATCPVSLLLTLSTLYLLDEDLVGSQAETPPPAVSGEASEKALPSGPGPSFCVREQQPLSSLSSVLLYRTAPEDLRLVFYDEVSRLESFWALRVVCPEQLTTLLAWIREPWEQLFSIGLRTVTQEALDLDR
;
A
#
# COMPACT_ATOMS: atom_id res chain seq x y z
N MET A 1 -1.47 22.31 11.44
CA MET A 1 -1.37 21.39 12.59
C MET A 1 -0.06 21.69 13.30
N GLY A 2 -0.05 21.80 14.63
CA GLY A 2 1.19 22.05 15.37
C GLY A 2 2.17 20.88 15.21
N GLU A 3 3.46 21.17 15.18
CA GLU A 3 4.49 20.13 15.13
C GLU A 3 4.32 19.18 16.31
N ILE A 4 4.27 17.88 16.00
CA ILE A 4 4.23 16.82 17.00
C ILE A 4 5.59 16.81 17.69
N CYS A 5 5.71 17.54 18.80
CA CYS A 5 6.93 17.69 19.56
C CYS A 5 6.75 17.20 21.01
N GLY A 6 7.79 16.58 21.56
CA GLY A 6 7.81 16.04 22.91
C GLY A 6 7.43 14.56 22.99
N PRO A 7 7.44 13.97 24.21
CA PRO A 7 7.15 12.55 24.41
C PRO A 7 5.76 12.18 23.88
N PRO A 8 5.55 11.01 23.24
CA PRO A 8 4.25 10.60 22.73
C PRO A 8 3.10 10.75 23.73
N ALA A 9 3.35 10.47 25.01
CA ALA A 9 2.37 10.61 26.08
C ALA A 9 1.87 12.05 26.31
N SER A 10 2.57 13.09 25.84
CA SER A 10 2.15 14.49 25.98
C SER A 10 1.17 14.94 24.90
N TRP A 11 1.05 14.20 23.79
CA TRP A 11 0.20 14.57 22.65
C TRP A 11 -0.69 13.44 22.13
N LEU A 12 -0.42 12.18 22.46
CA LEU A 12 -1.34 11.07 22.27
C LEU A 12 -2.35 11.03 23.41
N GLN A 13 -3.62 10.90 23.07
CA GLN A 13 -4.68 10.59 24.02
C GLN A 13 -5.22 9.19 23.69
N PRO A 14 -5.39 8.32 24.70
CA PRO A 14 -5.96 7.00 24.47
C PRO A 14 -7.42 7.13 24.06
N THR A 15 -7.71 6.86 22.79
CA THR A 15 -9.09 6.84 22.26
C THR A 15 -9.78 5.50 22.56
N LEU A 16 -9.00 4.42 22.62
CA LEU A 16 -9.50 3.06 22.76
C LEU A 16 -8.46 2.21 23.50
N ALA A 17 -8.91 1.40 24.45
CA ALA A 17 -8.10 0.43 25.16
C ALA A 17 -8.87 -0.89 25.20
N ILE A 18 -8.38 -1.88 24.44
CA ILE A 18 -8.99 -3.21 24.36
C ILE A 18 -8.04 -4.23 25.01
N PRO A 19 -8.52 -5.07 25.93
CA PRO A 19 -7.74 -6.17 26.49
C PRO A 19 -7.16 -7.09 25.41
N LEU A 20 -5.90 -7.52 25.57
CA LEU A 20 -5.27 -8.47 24.64
C LEU A 20 -6.01 -9.80 24.53
N GLN A 21 -6.72 -10.23 25.58
CA GLN A 21 -7.53 -11.44 25.58
C GLN A 21 -8.70 -11.38 24.58
N ASP A 22 -9.14 -10.17 24.21
CA ASP A 22 -10.23 -9.95 23.26
C ASP A 22 -9.68 -9.90 21.83
N LEU A 23 -8.37 -9.98 21.62
CA LEU A 23 -7.77 -10.10 20.30
C LEU A 23 -8.13 -11.47 19.70
N SER A 24 -8.72 -11.48 18.50
CA SER A 24 -9.16 -12.70 17.83
C SER A 24 -8.35 -13.01 16.57
N CYS A 25 -8.02 -12.00 15.77
CA CYS A 25 -7.32 -12.19 14.51
C CYS A 25 -6.34 -11.04 14.25
N ILE A 26 -5.21 -11.38 13.63
CA ILE A 26 -4.30 -10.43 13.02
C ILE A 26 -4.02 -10.88 11.60
N GLU A 27 -4.17 -9.97 10.64
CA GLU A 27 -3.87 -10.21 9.25
C GLU A 27 -2.79 -9.26 8.75
N LEU A 28 -1.73 -9.80 8.16
CA LEU A 28 -0.72 -9.05 7.42
C LEU A 28 -1.26 -8.73 6.02
N GLY A 29 -1.74 -7.51 5.83
CA GLY A 29 -2.34 -7.06 4.58
C GLY A 29 -1.33 -6.43 3.62
N LEU A 30 -1.71 -6.35 2.34
CA LEU A 30 -1.09 -5.49 1.32
C LEU A 30 0.42 -5.73 1.18
N ALA A 31 0.79 -6.97 0.80
CA ALA A 31 2.17 -7.44 0.73
C ALA A 31 2.92 -7.31 2.08
N GLY A 32 2.20 -7.45 3.19
CA GLY A 32 2.72 -7.36 4.55
C GLY A 32 2.99 -5.93 5.03
N GLN A 33 2.59 -4.89 4.30
CA GLN A 33 2.84 -3.49 4.68
C GLN A 33 1.77 -2.89 5.60
N SER A 34 0.73 -3.67 5.90
CA SER A 34 -0.34 -3.31 6.82
C SER A 34 -0.64 -4.43 7.81
N LEU A 35 -1.27 -4.06 8.93
CA LEU A 35 -1.74 -4.98 9.95
C LEU A 35 -3.21 -4.70 10.21
N ARG A 36 -4.07 -5.67 9.93
CA ARG A 36 -5.47 -5.63 10.31
C ARG A 36 -5.63 -6.41 11.60
N VAL A 37 -6.10 -5.74 12.64
CA VAL A 37 -6.32 -6.28 13.97
C VAL A 37 -7.82 -6.36 14.20
N GLU A 38 -8.31 -7.56 14.54
CA GLU A 38 -9.70 -7.79 14.88
C GLU A 38 -9.84 -8.28 16.31
N TRP A 39 -10.89 -7.80 16.97
CA TRP A 39 -11.25 -8.24 18.30
C TRP A 39 -12.51 -9.12 18.25
N ALA A 40 -12.71 -9.88 19.33
CA ALA A 40 -13.82 -10.79 19.50
C ALA A 40 -15.17 -10.11 19.23
N ALA A 41 -16.13 -10.91 18.74
CA ALA A 41 -17.36 -10.47 18.08
C ALA A 41 -18.01 -9.22 18.71
N GLY A 42 -17.83 -8.08 18.03
CA GLY A 42 -18.46 -6.80 18.36
C GLY A 42 -17.52 -5.69 18.83
N ALA A 43 -16.26 -5.99 19.16
CA ALA A 43 -15.29 -4.98 19.63
C ALA A 43 -14.63 -4.17 18.48
N GLY A 44 -14.91 -4.53 17.23
CA GLY A 44 -14.49 -3.79 16.03
C GLY A 44 -13.23 -4.36 15.37
N SER A 45 -12.63 -3.57 14.48
CA SER A 45 -11.34 -3.87 13.88
C SER A 45 -10.59 -2.57 13.58
N CYS A 46 -9.27 -2.64 13.51
CA CYS A 46 -8.43 -1.51 13.14
C CYS A 46 -7.41 -1.95 12.09
N VAL A 47 -7.10 -1.08 11.15
CA VAL A 47 -6.03 -1.28 10.17
C VAL A 47 -4.91 -0.30 10.50
N LEU A 48 -3.74 -0.85 10.79
CA LEU A 48 -2.50 -0.10 10.93
C LEU A 48 -1.77 -0.13 9.59
N LEU A 49 -1.20 1.01 9.20
CA LEU A 49 -0.45 1.15 7.96
C LEU A 49 0.98 1.64 8.25
N PRO A 50 1.86 0.79 8.81
CA PRO A 50 3.27 1.11 8.97
C PRO A 50 4.00 1.32 7.64
N ARG A 51 3.45 0.80 6.53
CA ARG A 51 4.02 0.91 5.17
C ARG A 51 5.39 0.26 5.04
N ASP A 52 5.76 -0.62 5.95
CA ASP A 52 7.01 -1.37 5.91
C ASP A 52 6.78 -2.80 6.41
N ALA A 53 6.99 -3.77 5.51
CA ALA A 53 6.79 -5.17 5.79
C ALA A 53 7.75 -5.72 6.86
N LYS A 54 8.94 -5.15 7.03
CA LYS A 54 9.85 -5.54 8.11
C LYS A 54 9.25 -5.17 9.47
N HIS A 55 8.75 -3.96 9.61
CA HIS A 55 8.13 -3.49 10.86
C HIS A 55 6.84 -4.24 11.17
N CYS A 56 6.00 -4.52 10.17
CA CYS A 56 4.77 -5.30 10.39
C CYS A 56 5.08 -6.72 10.86
N ARG A 57 6.07 -7.40 10.24
CA ARG A 57 6.49 -8.74 10.67
C ARG A 57 7.09 -8.74 12.07
N ALA A 58 8.01 -7.82 12.35
CA ALA A 58 8.61 -7.69 13.68
C ALA A 58 7.53 -7.43 14.76
N PHE A 59 6.55 -6.57 14.47
CA PHE A 59 5.43 -6.35 15.39
C PHE A 59 4.61 -7.62 15.61
N LEU A 60 4.30 -8.37 14.55
CA LEU A 60 3.55 -9.62 14.66
C LEU A 60 4.32 -10.67 15.49
N GLU A 61 5.63 -10.80 15.27
CA GLU A 61 6.51 -11.70 16.02
C GLU A 61 6.49 -11.33 17.52
N GLU A 62 6.77 -10.08 17.86
CA GLU A 62 6.77 -9.59 19.25
C GLU A 62 5.40 -9.77 19.94
N LEU A 63 4.31 -9.46 19.23
CA LEU A 63 2.96 -9.64 19.76
C LEU A 63 2.65 -11.12 19.98
N THR A 64 3.07 -11.99 19.06
CA THR A 64 2.92 -13.45 19.19
C THR A 64 3.67 -13.97 20.42
N ASP A 65 4.91 -13.51 20.64
CA ASP A 65 5.72 -13.89 21.81
C ASP A 65 5.04 -13.43 23.11
N VAL A 66 4.52 -12.20 23.15
CA VAL A 66 3.75 -11.68 24.29
C VAL A 66 2.54 -12.56 24.55
N LEU A 67 1.74 -12.90 23.53
CA LEU A 67 0.54 -13.73 23.67
C LEU A 67 0.88 -15.15 24.16
N GLN A 68 1.99 -15.73 23.71
CA GLN A 68 2.46 -17.04 24.17
C GLN A 68 2.95 -17.03 25.62
N SER A 69 3.48 -15.89 26.07
CA SER A 69 3.93 -15.70 27.46
C SER A 69 2.77 -15.54 28.47
N LEU A 70 1.55 -15.28 27.98
CA LEU A 70 0.39 -15.09 28.84
C LEU A 70 0.00 -16.38 29.62
N PRO A 71 -0.57 -16.23 30.82
CA PRO A 71 -1.10 -17.35 31.58
C PRO A 71 -2.08 -18.18 30.74
N PRO A 72 -2.16 -19.52 30.92
CA PRO A 72 -3.06 -20.38 30.14
C PRO A 72 -4.54 -19.95 30.19
N THR A 73 -4.95 -19.32 31.29
CA THR A 73 -6.30 -18.76 31.47
C THR A 73 -6.62 -17.56 30.58
N TRP A 74 -5.59 -16.91 30.02
CA TRP A 74 -5.68 -15.68 29.23
C TRP A 74 -5.16 -15.85 27.79
N ARG A 75 -4.74 -17.08 27.41
CA ARG A 75 -4.39 -17.37 26.03
C ARG A 75 -5.64 -17.29 25.17
N SER A 76 -5.80 -16.22 24.41
CA SER A 76 -6.74 -16.22 23.29
C SER A 76 -6.11 -16.99 22.12
N SER A 77 -6.94 -17.69 21.35
CA SER A 77 -6.51 -18.32 20.11
C SER A 77 -6.48 -17.25 19.02
N VAL A 78 -5.44 -16.40 19.01
CA VAL A 78 -5.25 -15.44 17.94
C VAL A 78 -4.83 -16.17 16.67
N SER A 79 -5.59 -16.01 15.59
CA SER A 79 -5.16 -16.44 14.26
C SER A 79 -4.30 -15.36 13.62
N ALA A 80 -3.10 -15.71 13.16
CA ALA A 80 -2.27 -14.86 12.33
C ALA A 80 -2.36 -15.34 10.87
N THR A 81 -2.78 -14.47 9.96
CA THR A 81 -2.91 -14.76 8.52
C THR A 81 -2.17 -13.72 7.68
N GLU A 82 -1.88 -14.06 6.43
CA GLU A 82 -1.43 -13.10 5.41
C GLU A 82 -2.55 -12.90 4.39
N GLU A 83 -2.74 -11.66 3.92
CA GLU A 83 -3.74 -11.34 2.91
C GLU A 83 -3.31 -11.93 1.57
N GLU A 84 -4.10 -12.88 1.07
CA GLU A 84 -3.89 -13.48 -0.24
C GLU A 84 -4.62 -12.70 -1.34
N VAL A 85 -3.90 -12.42 -2.42
CA VAL A 85 -4.47 -11.76 -3.60
C VAL A 85 -5.17 -12.80 -4.48
N THR A 86 -6.41 -13.11 -4.10
CA THR A 86 -7.30 -14.05 -4.80
C THR A 86 -8.23 -13.35 -5.81
N PRO A 87 -8.99 -14.06 -6.66
CA PRO A 87 -9.99 -13.47 -7.55
C PRO A 87 -11.06 -12.58 -6.91
N LYS A 88 -11.21 -12.64 -5.59
CA LYS A 88 -12.13 -11.79 -4.81
C LYS A 88 -11.46 -10.55 -4.23
N HIS A 89 -10.13 -10.44 -4.36
CA HIS A 89 -9.33 -9.37 -3.80
C HIS A 89 -9.58 -8.04 -4.52
N ARG A 90 -9.51 -6.91 -3.81
CA ARG A 90 -9.84 -5.58 -4.38
C ARG A 90 -8.87 -5.13 -5.47
N LEU A 91 -7.60 -5.54 -5.38
CA LEU A 91 -6.60 -5.27 -6.42
C LEU A 91 -6.76 -6.18 -7.64
N TRP A 92 -7.50 -7.29 -7.53
CA TRP A 92 -7.61 -8.30 -8.59
C TRP A 92 -8.01 -7.75 -9.96
N PRO A 93 -8.97 -6.80 -10.09
CA PRO A 93 -9.35 -6.23 -11.38
C PRO A 93 -8.22 -5.46 -12.09
N LEU A 94 -7.19 -5.03 -11.37
CA LEU A 94 -6.05 -4.27 -11.89
C LEU A 94 -4.89 -5.19 -12.32
N LEU A 95 -4.95 -6.48 -11.97
CA LEU A 95 -3.87 -7.41 -12.27
C LEU A 95 -4.02 -7.95 -13.69
N GLU A 96 -2.95 -7.83 -14.47
CA GLU A 96 -2.85 -8.47 -15.78
C GLU A 96 -2.94 -9.98 -15.61
N ARG A 97 -3.94 -10.59 -16.26
CA ARG A 97 -4.00 -12.03 -16.45
C ARG A 97 -3.35 -12.35 -17.77
N ASP A 98 -2.18 -12.95 -17.72
CA ASP A 98 -1.72 -13.75 -18.84
C ASP A 98 -2.73 -14.88 -19.07
N SER A 99 -2.87 -15.31 -20.32
CA SER A 99 -3.74 -16.44 -20.70
C SER A 99 -3.29 -17.79 -20.08
N SER A 100 -2.20 -17.78 -19.31
CA SER A 100 -1.63 -18.94 -18.61
C SER A 100 -2.35 -19.20 -17.28
N SER A 101 -2.14 -20.40 -16.72
CA SER A 101 -2.64 -20.79 -15.40
C SER A 101 -1.80 -20.23 -14.24
N GLU A 102 -0.83 -19.36 -14.53
CA GLU A 102 0.10 -18.84 -13.53
C GLU A 102 -0.55 -17.72 -12.71
N PRO A 103 -0.16 -17.54 -11.43
CA PRO A 103 -0.64 -16.44 -10.61
C PRO A 103 -0.20 -15.09 -11.23
N PRO A 104 -1.02 -14.04 -11.12
CA PRO A 104 -0.66 -12.73 -11.66
C PRO A 104 0.63 -12.23 -11.00
N ARG A 105 1.57 -11.77 -11.83
CA ARG A 105 2.82 -11.17 -11.37
C ARG A 105 2.62 -9.67 -11.16
N PHE A 106 2.78 -9.22 -9.93
CA PHE A 106 2.69 -7.81 -9.58
C PHE A 106 3.64 -7.46 -8.43
N PHE A 107 3.91 -6.17 -8.28
CA PHE A 107 4.60 -5.58 -7.15
C PHE A 107 3.72 -4.51 -6.53
N TYR A 108 3.69 -4.48 -5.20
CA TYR A 108 2.88 -3.54 -4.44
C TYR A 108 3.73 -2.86 -3.38
N LEU A 109 3.61 -1.53 -3.29
CA LEU A 109 4.35 -0.72 -2.33
C LEU A 109 3.50 0.45 -1.85
N GLN A 110 3.43 0.65 -0.54
CA GLN A 110 2.83 1.87 0.02
C GLN A 110 3.90 2.96 0.08
N VAL A 111 3.62 4.09 -0.54
CA VAL A 111 4.56 5.21 -0.68
C VAL A 111 3.85 6.53 -0.39
N PHE A 112 4.61 7.61 -0.34
CA PHE A 112 4.06 8.96 -0.31
C PHE A 112 4.25 9.61 -1.67
N LEU A 113 3.17 10.14 -2.25
CA LEU A 113 3.26 11.03 -3.40
C LEU A 113 3.58 12.44 -2.90
N VAL A 114 4.55 13.08 -3.53
CA VAL A 114 5.02 14.43 -3.20
C VAL A 114 4.38 15.42 -4.17
N GLU A 115 3.41 16.19 -3.70
CA GLU A 115 2.68 17.20 -4.47
C GLU A 115 2.96 18.59 -3.89
N GLY A 116 3.96 19.27 -4.44
CA GLY A 116 4.44 20.55 -3.91
C GLY A 116 4.98 20.41 -2.49
N PRO A 117 4.50 21.19 -1.50
CA PRO A 117 4.96 21.09 -0.11
C PRO A 117 4.30 19.94 0.67
N ALA A 118 3.31 19.25 0.10
CA ALA A 118 2.53 18.23 0.78
C ALA A 118 2.95 16.82 0.33
N THR A 119 2.83 15.87 1.25
CA THR A 119 2.98 14.45 0.96
C THR A 119 1.67 13.74 1.29
N CYS A 120 1.12 13.00 0.32
CA CYS A 120 -0.09 12.22 0.52
C CYS A 120 0.22 10.71 0.44
N PRO A 121 -0.33 9.88 1.34
CA PRO A 121 -0.13 8.43 1.28
C PRO A 121 -0.89 7.85 0.10
N VAL A 122 -0.22 7.01 -0.67
CA VAL A 122 -0.77 6.32 -1.84
C VAL A 122 -0.25 4.89 -1.91
N SER A 123 -0.95 4.01 -2.62
CA SER A 123 -0.39 2.73 -3.00
C SER A 123 0.12 2.76 -4.43
N LEU A 124 1.32 2.25 -4.64
CA LEU A 124 1.94 2.03 -5.93
C LEU A 124 1.82 0.54 -6.29
N LEU A 125 1.06 0.22 -7.33
CA LEU A 125 0.87 -1.13 -7.85
C LEU A 125 1.48 -1.23 -9.26
N LEU A 126 2.37 -2.19 -9.47
CA LEU A 126 3.02 -2.44 -10.75
C LEU A 126 2.68 -3.84 -11.26
N THR A 127 2.17 -3.93 -12.47
CA THR A 127 2.07 -5.16 -13.25
C THR A 127 3.26 -5.26 -14.22
N LEU A 128 3.23 -6.23 -15.13
CA LEU A 128 4.28 -6.37 -16.15
C LEU A 128 4.20 -5.29 -17.23
N SER A 129 3.03 -4.69 -17.46
CA SER A 129 2.87 -3.66 -18.49
C SER A 129 2.33 -2.32 -17.99
N THR A 130 1.89 -2.19 -16.74
CA THR A 130 1.23 -0.99 -16.23
C THR A 130 1.69 -0.63 -14.81
N LEU A 131 1.82 0.67 -14.54
CA LEU A 131 1.98 1.24 -13.22
C LEU A 131 0.68 1.95 -12.83
N TYR A 132 0.21 1.70 -11.62
CA TYR A 132 -0.98 2.31 -11.04
C TYR A 132 -0.63 3.05 -9.76
N LEU A 133 -1.12 4.28 -9.67
CA LEU A 133 -1.15 5.06 -8.45
C LEU A 133 -2.56 5.00 -7.88
N LEU A 134 -2.69 4.50 -6.65
CA LEU A 134 -3.98 4.24 -6.01
C LEU A 134 -4.15 5.10 -4.77
N ASP A 135 -5.33 5.70 -4.64
CA ASP A 135 -5.75 6.34 -3.40
C ASP A 135 -6.29 5.30 -2.41
N GLU A 136 -5.76 5.37 -1.19
CA GLU A 136 -6.16 4.52 -0.06
C GLU A 136 -7.33 5.19 0.67
N ASP A 137 -8.56 4.68 0.48
CA ASP A 137 -9.68 5.12 1.30
C ASP A 137 -9.69 4.30 2.60
N LEU A 138 -9.16 4.90 3.66
CA LEU A 138 -9.05 4.33 5.00
C LEU A 138 -10.39 4.33 5.74
N VAL A 139 -11.34 5.15 5.28
CA VAL A 139 -12.71 5.13 5.76
C VAL A 139 -13.41 4.05 4.95
N GLY A 140 -13.09 2.79 5.23
CA GLY A 140 -13.96 1.70 4.82
C GLY A 140 -15.36 2.09 5.26
N SER A 141 -16.25 2.33 4.30
CA SER A 141 -17.55 2.93 4.52
C SER A 141 -18.28 2.16 5.63
N GLN A 142 -18.18 2.66 6.86
CA GLN A 142 -19.06 2.39 7.99
C GLN A 142 -20.37 3.18 7.77
N ALA A 143 -20.85 3.24 6.52
CA ALA A 143 -22.24 3.51 6.27
C ALA A 143 -22.96 2.18 6.49
N GLU A 144 -23.47 2.03 7.70
CA GLU A 144 -24.55 1.12 8.06
C GLU A 144 -25.49 0.93 6.86
N THR A 145 -25.41 -0.22 6.18
CA THR A 145 -26.29 -0.53 5.05
C THR A 145 -27.72 -0.51 5.57
N PRO A 146 -28.60 0.41 5.13
CA PRO A 146 -30.02 0.29 5.44
C PRO A 146 -30.52 -0.99 4.75
N PRO A 147 -31.48 -1.73 5.34
CA PRO A 147 -32.00 -2.93 4.70
C PRO A 147 -32.53 -2.60 3.29
N PRO A 148 -32.37 -3.49 2.29
CA PRO A 148 -32.64 -3.15 0.91
C PRO A 148 -34.14 -2.87 0.74
N ALA A 149 -34.46 -1.63 0.42
CA ALA A 149 -35.76 -1.29 -0.17
C ALA A 149 -35.76 -1.80 -1.62
N VAL A 150 -36.80 -2.55 -1.95
CA VAL A 150 -37.02 -3.17 -3.26
C VAL A 150 -37.26 -2.09 -4.33
N SER A 151 -36.26 -1.83 -5.16
CA SER A 151 -36.35 -1.33 -6.56
C SER A 151 -34.92 -1.35 -7.09
N GLY A 152 -34.54 -2.07 -8.15
CA GLY A 152 -35.25 -2.20 -9.41
C GLY A 152 -34.75 -1.12 -10.37
N GLU A 153 -33.47 -1.18 -10.78
CA GLU A 153 -32.91 -0.78 -12.08
C GLU A 153 -31.37 -0.75 -12.06
N ALA A 154 -30.78 -0.87 -13.24
CA ALA A 154 -29.43 -1.36 -13.48
C ALA A 154 -28.30 -0.31 -13.39
N SER A 155 -27.07 -0.84 -13.26
CA SER A 155 -25.77 -0.19 -13.49
C SER A 155 -25.08 0.43 -12.29
N GLU A 156 -24.10 -0.28 -11.74
CA GLU A 156 -22.66 0.04 -11.82
C GLU A 156 -21.88 -1.16 -11.26
N LYS A 157 -20.73 -1.50 -11.87
CA LYS A 157 -19.86 -2.60 -11.40
C LYS A 157 -19.24 -2.18 -10.06
N ALA A 158 -19.94 -2.43 -8.97
CA ALA A 158 -19.36 -2.35 -7.63
C ALA A 158 -18.24 -3.41 -7.51
N LEU A 159 -17.02 -2.96 -7.20
CA LEU A 159 -15.91 -3.84 -6.84
C LEU A 159 -16.35 -4.75 -5.68
N PRO A 160 -15.91 -6.01 -5.61
CA PRO A 160 -16.21 -6.87 -4.47
C PRO A 160 -15.70 -6.21 -3.18
N SER A 161 -16.64 -5.87 -2.30
CA SER A 161 -16.39 -5.25 -0.99
C SER A 161 -15.79 -6.27 -0.03
N GLY A 162 -14.49 -6.53 -0.15
CA GLY A 162 -13.75 -7.23 0.90
C GLY A 162 -13.57 -6.34 2.13
N PRO A 163 -13.40 -6.87 3.35
CA PRO A 163 -13.15 -6.08 4.57
C PRO A 163 -11.75 -5.43 4.56
N GLY A 164 -11.65 -4.11 4.42
CA GLY A 164 -10.38 -3.35 4.32
C GLY A 164 -10.48 -2.11 3.44
N PRO A 165 -9.40 -1.30 3.28
CA PRO A 165 -9.44 -0.03 2.56
C PRO A 165 -9.83 -0.22 1.09
N SER A 166 -10.75 0.59 0.60
CA SER A 166 -11.08 0.62 -0.84
C SER A 166 -10.00 1.36 -1.61
N PHE A 167 -9.75 0.92 -2.84
CA PHE A 167 -8.77 1.55 -3.73
C PHE A 167 -9.49 2.25 -4.87
N CYS A 168 -9.10 3.49 -5.11
CA CYS A 168 -9.47 4.25 -6.31
C CYS A 168 -8.23 4.45 -7.15
N VAL A 169 -8.31 4.21 -8.46
CA VAL A 169 -7.19 4.49 -9.37
C VAL A 169 -7.11 6.01 -9.54
N ARG A 170 -6.05 6.62 -8.99
CA ARG A 170 -5.75 8.04 -9.15
C ARG A 170 -5.17 8.30 -10.54
N GLU A 171 -4.11 7.58 -10.87
CA GLU A 171 -3.41 7.67 -12.14
C GLU A 171 -2.93 6.30 -12.60
N GLN A 172 -2.79 6.14 -13.92
CA GLN A 172 -2.21 4.94 -14.53
C GLN A 172 -1.26 5.36 -15.64
N GLN A 173 -0.13 4.68 -15.75
CA GLN A 173 0.88 4.89 -16.79
C GLN A 173 1.31 3.53 -17.33
N PRO A 174 1.39 3.32 -18.65
CA PRO A 174 1.97 2.10 -19.17
C PRO A 174 3.47 2.06 -18.83
N LEU A 175 3.99 0.86 -18.55
CA LEU A 175 5.41 0.65 -18.28
C LEU A 175 6.28 1.13 -19.44
N SER A 176 5.78 1.02 -20.67
CA SER A 176 6.46 1.53 -21.86
C SER A 176 6.63 3.04 -21.88
N SER A 177 5.80 3.80 -21.17
CA SER A 177 5.97 5.26 -21.07
C SER A 177 7.05 5.65 -20.08
N LEU A 178 7.51 4.76 -19.19
CA LEU A 178 8.58 5.08 -18.25
C LEU A 178 9.89 5.34 -19.04
N SER A 179 10.39 6.57 -18.96
CA SER A 179 11.59 6.99 -19.70
C SER A 179 12.85 6.95 -18.85
N SER A 180 12.73 7.32 -17.56
CA SER A 180 13.85 7.33 -16.63
C SER A 180 13.40 7.36 -15.17
N VAL A 181 14.32 7.01 -14.28
CA VAL A 181 14.15 7.14 -12.83
C VAL A 181 15.19 8.10 -12.27
N LEU A 182 14.75 9.11 -11.53
CA LEU A 182 15.61 10.07 -10.85
C LEU A 182 15.70 9.70 -9.37
N LEU A 183 16.92 9.68 -8.85
CA LEU A 183 17.23 9.43 -7.44
C LEU A 183 18.02 10.62 -6.87
N TYR A 184 17.96 10.83 -5.55
CA TYR A 184 18.57 12.00 -4.91
C TYR A 184 19.62 11.59 -3.88
N ARG A 185 20.78 12.26 -3.87
CA ARG A 185 21.85 12.00 -2.88
C ARG A 185 21.50 12.55 -1.50
N THR A 186 20.93 13.74 -1.43
CA THR A 186 20.55 14.37 -0.14
C THR A 186 19.25 13.82 0.44
N ALA A 187 18.46 13.10 -0.37
CA ALA A 187 17.17 12.52 0.02
C ALA A 187 17.04 11.10 -0.57
N PRO A 188 17.73 10.10 0.02
CA PRO A 188 17.81 8.75 -0.54
C PRO A 188 16.49 7.98 -0.56
N GLU A 189 15.48 8.46 0.17
CA GLU A 189 14.12 7.91 0.21
C GLU A 189 13.23 8.50 -0.89
N ASP A 190 13.66 9.58 -1.56
CA ASP A 190 12.88 10.25 -2.58
C ASP A 190 13.32 9.78 -3.97
N LEU A 191 12.33 9.63 -4.86
CA LEU A 191 12.55 9.29 -6.27
C LEU A 191 11.55 10.02 -7.18
N ARG A 192 11.89 10.13 -8.47
CA ARG A 192 10.91 10.48 -9.51
C ARG A 192 10.88 9.41 -10.59
N LEU A 193 9.68 8.92 -10.90
CA LEU A 193 9.42 8.13 -12.10
C LEU A 193 9.03 9.11 -13.20
N VAL A 194 9.83 9.20 -14.27
CA VAL A 194 9.58 10.12 -15.38
C VAL A 194 8.95 9.34 -16.52
N PHE A 195 7.84 9.84 -17.03
CA PHE A 195 7.09 9.23 -18.12
C PHE A 195 7.10 10.14 -19.34
N TYR A 196 7.21 9.54 -20.52
CA TYR A 196 7.09 10.22 -21.78
C TYR A 196 5.98 9.56 -22.61
N ASP A 197 5.00 10.36 -23.00
CA ASP A 197 3.93 9.94 -23.90
C ASP A 197 4.31 10.31 -25.33
N GLU A 198 4.53 9.30 -26.17
CA GLU A 198 4.91 9.49 -27.57
C GLU A 198 3.79 10.14 -28.41
N VAL A 199 2.52 9.94 -28.02
CA VAL A 199 1.35 10.45 -28.74
C VAL A 199 1.17 11.94 -28.44
N SER A 200 1.14 12.31 -27.16
CA SER A 200 1.00 13.72 -26.75
C SER A 200 2.32 14.49 -26.79
N ARG A 201 3.46 13.80 -26.84
CA ARG A 201 4.83 14.35 -26.75
C ARG A 201 5.06 15.17 -25.48
N LEU A 202 4.37 14.78 -24.41
CA LEU A 202 4.49 15.41 -23.10
C LEU A 202 5.26 14.51 -22.15
N GLU A 203 6.07 15.16 -21.31
CA GLU A 203 6.72 14.53 -20.18
C GLU A 203 5.85 14.76 -18.94
N SER A 204 5.62 13.70 -18.17
CA SER A 204 4.99 13.74 -16.86
C SER A 204 5.87 13.00 -15.86
N PHE A 205 5.62 13.16 -14.57
CA PHE A 205 6.39 12.45 -13.56
C PHE A 205 5.57 12.19 -12.30
N TRP A 206 5.93 11.12 -11.59
CA TRP A 206 5.49 10.88 -10.22
C TRP A 206 6.66 11.10 -9.28
N ALA A 207 6.54 12.09 -8.40
CA ALA A 207 7.48 12.31 -7.32
C ALA A 207 7.04 11.51 -6.09
N LEU A 208 7.84 10.54 -5.69
CA LEU A 208 7.51 9.57 -4.66
C LEU A 208 8.55 9.60 -3.53
N ARG A 209 8.11 9.24 -2.33
CA ARG A 209 8.95 8.99 -1.16
C ARG A 209 8.63 7.60 -0.60
N VAL A 210 9.66 6.76 -0.49
CA VAL A 210 9.56 5.45 0.17
C VAL A 210 9.81 5.59 1.67
N VAL A 211 9.45 4.56 2.45
CA VAL A 211 9.67 4.55 3.91
C VAL A 211 11.11 4.19 4.27
N CYS A 212 11.76 3.36 3.46
CA CYS A 212 13.15 2.96 3.66
C CYS A 212 13.89 2.64 2.35
N PRO A 213 15.23 2.76 2.31
CA PRO A 213 16.02 2.53 1.08
C PRO A 213 15.88 1.13 0.47
N GLU A 214 15.56 0.12 1.27
CA GLU A 214 15.33 -1.25 0.78
C GLU A 214 14.08 -1.36 -0.08
N GLN A 215 13.04 -0.57 0.22
CA GLN A 215 11.85 -0.50 -0.63
C GLN A 215 12.18 0.08 -2.00
N LEU A 216 12.97 1.15 -2.04
CA LEU A 216 13.46 1.73 -3.29
C LEU A 216 14.25 0.71 -4.09
N THR A 217 15.17 -0.02 -3.44
CA THR A 217 15.97 -1.05 -4.10
C THR A 217 15.09 -2.14 -4.72
N THR A 218 14.08 -2.60 -3.98
CA THR A 218 13.16 -3.64 -4.43
C THR A 218 12.26 -3.15 -5.57
N LEU A 219 11.75 -1.91 -5.48
CA LEU A 219 10.97 -1.27 -6.55
C LEU A 219 11.76 -1.17 -7.85
N LEU A 220 13.00 -0.67 -7.79
CA LEU A 220 13.86 -0.53 -8.97
C LEU A 220 14.20 -1.89 -9.59
N ALA A 221 14.46 -2.90 -8.76
CA ALA A 221 14.70 -4.26 -9.24
C ALA A 221 13.48 -4.82 -9.97
N TRP A 222 12.26 -4.60 -9.43
CA TRP A 222 11.03 -5.04 -10.07
C TRP A 222 10.76 -4.32 -11.40
N ILE A 223 10.94 -3.00 -11.47
CA ILE A 223 10.71 -2.24 -12.71
C ILE A 223 11.68 -2.67 -13.80
N ARG A 224 12.95 -2.87 -13.43
CA ARG A 224 14.04 -3.11 -14.38
C ARG A 224 13.80 -4.33 -15.25
N GLU A 225 13.43 -5.47 -14.68
CA GLU A 225 13.27 -6.72 -15.43
C GLU A 225 12.25 -6.62 -16.59
N PRO A 226 10.96 -6.28 -16.37
CA PRO A 226 9.98 -6.18 -17.44
C PRO A 226 10.28 -5.02 -18.40
N TRP A 227 10.81 -3.89 -17.89
CA TRP A 227 11.11 -2.74 -18.73
C TRP A 227 12.27 -3.02 -19.70
N GLU A 228 13.38 -3.59 -19.21
CA GLU A 228 14.53 -3.91 -20.05
C GLU A 228 14.21 -5.02 -21.06
N GLN A 229 13.26 -5.91 -20.76
CA GLN A 229 12.72 -6.87 -21.73
C GLN A 229 11.96 -6.18 -22.87
N LEU A 230 11.15 -5.15 -22.57
CA LEU A 230 10.40 -4.40 -23.59
C LEU A 230 11.31 -3.62 -24.54
N PHE A 231 12.37 -2.99 -24.03
CA PHE A 231 13.21 -2.09 -24.82
C PHE A 231 14.56 -2.66 -25.24
N SER A 232 14.98 -3.81 -24.68
CA SER A 232 16.30 -4.43 -24.92
C SER A 232 17.49 -3.50 -24.63
N ILE A 233 17.29 -2.49 -23.79
CA ILE A 233 18.30 -1.55 -23.29
C ILE A 233 18.14 -1.39 -21.78
N GLY A 234 19.16 -0.87 -21.11
CA GLY A 234 19.12 -0.64 -19.66
C GLY A 234 18.23 0.54 -19.28
N LEU A 235 17.45 0.40 -18.20
CA LEU A 235 16.62 1.50 -17.69
C LEU A 235 17.51 2.64 -17.19
N ARG A 236 17.30 3.84 -17.74
CA ARG A 236 18.08 5.02 -17.37
C ARG A 236 17.76 5.44 -15.93
N THR A 237 18.72 5.25 -15.03
CA THR A 237 18.67 5.74 -13.66
C THR A 237 19.67 6.88 -13.49
N VAL A 238 19.19 8.05 -13.07
CA VAL A 238 20.03 9.25 -12.89
C VAL A 238 20.03 9.65 -11.42
N THR A 239 21.22 9.85 -10.85
CA THR A 239 21.36 10.34 -9.47
C THR A 239 21.69 11.83 -9.49
N GLN A 240 20.84 12.64 -8.88
CA GLN A 240 20.99 14.09 -8.72
C GLN A 240 21.45 14.43 -7.30
N GLU A 241 22.08 15.60 -7.11
CA GLU A 241 22.57 16.01 -5.79
C GLU A 241 21.44 16.35 -4.83
N ALA A 242 20.49 17.19 -5.24
CA ALA A 242 19.37 17.62 -4.42
C ALA A 242 18.03 17.46 -5.15
N LEU A 243 16.95 17.39 -4.38
CA LEU A 243 15.61 17.64 -4.90
C LEU A 243 15.58 19.09 -5.37
N ASP A 244 15.42 19.31 -6.68
CA ASP A 244 14.99 20.61 -7.18
C ASP A 244 13.55 20.83 -6.69
N LEU A 245 13.45 21.37 -5.47
CA LEU A 245 12.28 22.01 -4.90
C LEU A 245 12.19 23.41 -5.52
N ASP A 246 11.83 23.46 -6.80
CA ASP A 246 11.15 24.58 -7.47
C ASP A 246 11.49 24.64 -8.96
N ARG A 247 10.46 24.38 -9.78
CA ARG A 247 9.95 25.43 -10.68
C ARG A 247 8.50 25.19 -11.06
#